data_AF-A0AAE0BBY8-F1
#
_entry.id   AF-A0AAE0BBY8-F1
#
_cell.length_a   1.000
_cell.length_b   1.000
_cell.length_c   1.000
_cell.angle_alpha   90.00
_cell.angle_beta   90.00
_cell.angle_gamma   90.00
#
_symmetry.space_group_name_H-M   'P 1'
#
loop_
_entity.id
_entity.type
_entity.pdbx_description
1 polymer ?
#
loop_
_entity_poly.entity_id
_entity_poly.type
_entity_poly.pdbx_seq_one_letter_code
_entity_poly.pdbx_strand_id
1 'polypeptide(L)'
;MFDGTRRLGEALNTVARFCNAEFEIILRLVQFITLEASPDNLALSATLTNLVIRELGLPFEAISGWGRDSVKVNGTALSRLSVIFLNSTDLLCICHTLNNTGERVGFPEKRDFMTAWLILVLNNNTAKKMWKSLTQHAMVGYSTIRWWSRQEVENEISENWHHVPNFLHQLEDEGVGDATTRRMLEIYAANPILLEVSFAAGYDGTARLLRTTYEMEGDRLEILLVFRRVEAVRAFGRSLGDPDNRGVLPNVDAVIRRAMVPTVGTSLEKEFPGHGVFSGKITKIDKEDPEELIYHITYEDGDTETMQIAEVLPFG
;
A
#
# COMPACT_ATOMS: atom_id res chain seq x y z
N MET A 1 4.56 17.04 -19.02
CA MET A 1 4.96 15.96 -18.10
C MET A 1 6.04 15.14 -18.77
N PHE A 2 7.03 14.63 -18.04
CA PHE A 2 7.97 13.69 -18.63
C PHE A 2 8.29 12.52 -17.68
N ASP A 3 8.55 11.35 -18.26
CA ASP A 3 8.72 10.07 -17.57
C ASP A 3 9.91 9.27 -18.13
N GLY A 4 10.60 8.54 -17.25
CA GLY A 4 11.84 7.82 -17.52
C GLY A 4 11.81 6.36 -17.04
N THR A 5 12.20 5.39 -17.88
CA THR A 5 12.28 3.96 -17.49
C THR A 5 13.56 3.28 -17.96
N ARG A 6 14.04 2.26 -17.23
CA ARG A 6 15.37 1.61 -17.41
C ARG A 6 15.34 0.19 -18.00
N ARG A 7 14.18 -0.34 -18.42
CA ARG A 7 14.04 -1.80 -18.69
C ARG A 7 14.74 -2.29 -19.97
N LEU A 8 14.89 -1.45 -20.99
CA LEU A 8 15.43 -1.85 -22.32
C LEU A 8 16.31 -0.74 -22.96
N GLY A 9 16.90 0.12 -22.12
CA GLY A 9 17.40 1.44 -22.50
C GLY A 9 16.60 2.53 -21.79
N GLU A 10 17.13 3.74 -21.68
CA GLU A 10 16.43 4.82 -20.98
C GLU A 10 15.43 5.50 -21.90
N ALA A 11 14.15 5.27 -21.72
CA ALA A 11 13.13 5.98 -22.51
C ALA A 11 12.85 7.34 -21.87
N LEU A 12 12.86 8.42 -22.64
CA LEU A 12 12.32 9.71 -22.24
C LEU A 12 11.01 9.94 -22.99
N ASN A 13 9.93 10.00 -22.22
CA ASN A 13 8.60 10.30 -22.73
C ASN A 13 8.25 11.71 -22.33
N THR A 14 7.84 12.56 -23.27
CA THR A 14 7.31 13.90 -22.97
C THR A 14 5.88 14.01 -23.47
N VAL A 15 4.99 14.41 -22.56
CA VAL A 15 3.56 14.54 -22.79
C VAL A 15 3.16 16.00 -22.56
N ALA A 16 2.55 16.62 -23.57
CA ALA A 16 1.93 17.93 -23.47
C ALA A 16 0.50 17.76 -22.96
N ARG A 17 0.11 18.62 -22.02
CA ARG A 17 -1.25 18.67 -21.48
C ARG A 17 -1.77 20.10 -21.59
N PHE A 18 -2.87 20.30 -22.28
CA PHE A 18 -3.43 21.62 -22.55
C PHE A 18 -4.94 21.57 -22.73
N CYS A 19 -5.58 22.74 -22.71
CA CYS A 19 -7.00 22.91 -22.97
C CYS A 19 -7.15 23.52 -24.37
N ASN A 20 -7.99 22.94 -25.23
CA ASN A 20 -8.28 23.56 -26.55
C ASN A 20 -9.30 24.70 -26.42
N ALA A 21 -9.68 25.29 -27.55
CA ALA A 21 -10.63 26.41 -27.60
C ALA A 21 -12.05 25.98 -27.15
N GLU A 22 -12.36 24.70 -27.29
CA GLU A 22 -13.62 24.06 -26.90
C GLU A 22 -13.67 23.65 -25.43
N PHE A 23 -12.66 24.00 -24.63
CA PHE A 23 -12.50 23.59 -23.23
C PHE A 23 -12.32 22.09 -22.99
N GLU A 24 -11.82 21.36 -23.99
CA GLU A 24 -11.46 19.96 -23.85
C GLU A 24 -10.02 19.81 -23.38
N ILE A 25 -9.82 18.91 -22.42
CA ILE A 25 -8.50 18.57 -21.91
C ILE A 25 -7.85 17.59 -22.88
N ILE A 26 -6.74 18.02 -23.47
CA ILE A 26 -5.96 17.21 -24.39
C ILE A 26 -4.69 16.76 -23.68
N LEU A 27 -4.43 15.46 -23.77
CA LEU A 27 -3.18 14.83 -23.39
C LEU A 27 -2.52 14.24 -24.64
N ARG A 28 -1.34 14.73 -25.01
CA ARG A 28 -0.65 14.31 -26.23
C ARG A 28 0.79 13.95 -25.95
N LEU A 29 1.18 12.73 -26.31
CA LEU A 29 2.58 12.34 -26.41
C LEU A 29 3.24 13.18 -27.52
N VAL A 30 4.18 14.03 -27.14
CA VAL A 30 4.88 14.94 -28.07
C VAL A 30 6.30 14.49 -28.36
N GLN A 31 6.87 13.65 -27.51
CA GLN A 31 8.17 13.03 -27.74
C GLN A 31 8.24 11.66 -27.05
N PHE A 32 8.80 10.69 -27.77
CA PHE A 32 9.21 9.39 -27.25
C PHE A 32 10.58 9.09 -27.84
N ILE A 33 11.62 9.09 -27.01
CA ILE A 33 12.98 8.78 -27.45
C ILE A 33 13.61 7.73 -26.55
N THR A 34 14.37 6.83 -27.15
CA THR A 34 15.23 5.87 -26.44
C THR A 34 16.63 6.43 -26.37
N LEU A 35 17.17 6.56 -25.17
CA LEU A 35 18.50 7.05 -24.87
C LEU A 35 19.42 5.87 -24.57
N GLU A 36 20.65 5.96 -25.06
CA GLU A 36 21.71 4.97 -24.80
C GLU A 36 22.09 4.91 -23.31
N ALA A 37 21.99 6.05 -22.61
CA ALA A 37 22.24 6.19 -21.19
C ALA A 37 21.38 7.31 -20.58
N SER A 38 21.29 7.34 -19.25
CA SER A 38 20.59 8.41 -18.53
C SER A 38 21.12 9.78 -18.91
N PRO A 39 20.27 10.73 -19.32
CA PRO A 39 20.73 12.09 -19.59
C PRO A 39 21.15 12.72 -18.26
N ASP A 40 22.22 13.52 -18.29
CA ASP A 40 22.50 14.42 -17.19
C ASP A 40 21.52 15.61 -17.20
N ASN A 41 21.63 16.49 -16.21
CA ASN A 41 20.77 17.66 -16.10
C ASN A 41 20.91 18.65 -17.28
N LEU A 42 22.09 18.74 -17.89
CA LEU A 42 22.35 19.62 -19.03
C LEU A 42 21.68 19.06 -20.29
N ALA A 43 21.97 17.80 -20.60
CA ALA A 43 21.40 17.07 -21.73
C ALA A 43 19.86 17.07 -21.67
N LEU A 44 19.28 16.75 -20.51
CA LEU A 44 17.83 16.76 -20.34
C LEU A 44 17.23 18.16 -20.56
N SER A 45 17.83 19.21 -19.97
CA SER A 45 17.36 20.59 -20.17
C SER A 45 17.45 21.04 -21.63
N ALA A 46 18.52 20.67 -22.34
CA ALA A 46 18.70 21.00 -23.74
C ALA A 46 17.69 20.25 -24.64
N THR A 47 17.44 18.97 -24.37
CA THR A 47 16.44 18.16 -25.07
C THR A 47 15.05 18.76 -24.93
N LEU A 48 14.63 19.10 -23.70
CA LEU A 48 13.32 19.71 -23.45
C LEU A 48 13.19 21.11 -24.08
N THR A 49 14.27 21.91 -24.04
CA THR A 49 14.31 23.24 -24.68
C THR A 49 14.15 23.12 -26.20
N ASN A 50 14.89 22.20 -26.82
CA ASN A 50 14.81 21.95 -28.27
C ASN A 50 13.42 21.46 -28.68
N LEU A 51 12.84 20.52 -27.92
CA LEU A 51 11.48 20.04 -28.15
C LEU A 51 10.47 21.20 -28.15
N VAL A 52 10.47 22.03 -27.11
CA VAL A 52 9.48 23.11 -26.96
C VAL A 52 9.66 24.19 -28.03
N ILE A 53 10.89 24.67 -28.21
CA ILE A 53 11.14 25.85 -29.07
C ILE A 53 11.20 25.46 -30.54
N ARG A 54 11.94 24.40 -30.88
CA ARG A 54 12.27 24.06 -32.28
C ARG A 54 11.27 23.09 -32.88
N GLU A 55 10.93 22.03 -32.16
CA GLU A 55 10.05 20.98 -32.70
C GLU A 55 8.57 21.36 -32.60
N LEU A 56 8.16 21.92 -31.46
CA LEU A 56 6.77 22.35 -31.23
C LEU A 56 6.50 23.81 -31.60
N GLY A 57 7.55 24.63 -31.75
CA GLY A 57 7.42 26.04 -32.13
C GLY A 57 6.67 26.90 -31.09
N LEU A 58 6.67 26.48 -29.82
CA LEU A 58 5.91 27.16 -28.77
C LEU A 58 6.72 28.34 -28.20
N PRO A 59 6.08 29.49 -27.94
CA PRO A 59 6.72 30.59 -27.23
C PRO A 59 6.96 30.21 -25.76
N PHE A 60 7.96 30.83 -25.14
CA PHE A 60 8.36 30.52 -23.76
C PHE A 60 7.20 30.72 -22.77
N GLU A 61 6.37 31.73 -23.00
CA GLU A 61 5.26 32.14 -22.16
C GLU A 61 4.08 31.15 -22.22
N ALA A 62 4.03 30.27 -23.23
CA ALA A 62 2.98 29.26 -23.35
C ALA A 62 3.15 28.10 -22.36
N ILE A 63 4.34 27.94 -21.76
CA ILE A 63 4.59 26.85 -20.82
C ILE A 63 4.22 27.29 -19.40
N SER A 64 3.07 26.82 -18.93
CA SER A 64 2.56 27.09 -17.58
C SER A 64 3.17 26.22 -16.49
N GLY A 65 3.69 25.04 -16.83
CA GLY A 65 4.34 24.17 -15.86
C GLY A 65 4.89 22.86 -16.39
N TRP A 66 5.69 22.23 -15.54
CA TRP A 66 6.40 20.99 -15.80
C TRP A 66 6.03 19.96 -14.74
N GLY A 67 5.42 18.85 -15.16
CA GLY A 67 5.23 17.68 -14.30
C GLY A 67 6.41 16.71 -14.41
N ARG A 68 7.00 16.32 -13.28
CA ARG A 68 8.13 15.38 -13.23
C ARG A 68 8.10 14.49 -12.01
N ASP A 69 8.83 13.40 -12.06
CA ASP A 69 9.08 12.54 -10.90
C ASP A 69 10.07 13.21 -9.90
N SER A 70 10.37 12.53 -8.78
CA SER A 70 11.28 13.04 -7.74
C SER A 70 12.76 12.73 -7.98
N VAL A 71 13.15 12.22 -9.16
CA VAL A 71 14.55 11.93 -9.46
C VAL A 71 15.34 13.24 -9.52
N LYS A 72 16.51 13.26 -8.88
CA LYS A 72 17.34 14.46 -8.70
C LYS A 72 17.70 15.16 -10.02
N VAL A 73 18.01 14.37 -11.05
CA VAL A 73 18.36 14.89 -12.39
C VAL A 73 17.22 15.74 -12.95
N ASN A 74 15.98 15.28 -12.81
CA ASN A 74 14.79 15.95 -13.32
C ASN A 74 14.58 17.30 -12.63
N GLY A 75 14.69 17.35 -11.30
CA GLY A 75 14.62 18.62 -10.56
C GLY A 75 15.73 19.59 -10.95
N THR A 76 16.95 19.10 -11.14
CA THR A 76 18.09 19.95 -11.52
C THR A 76 17.96 20.48 -12.95
N ALA A 77 17.43 19.68 -13.88
CA ALA A 77 17.13 20.12 -15.25
C ALA A 77 16.03 21.19 -15.25
N LEU A 78 14.97 21.03 -14.45
CA LEU A 78 13.91 22.03 -14.33
C LEU A 78 14.40 23.33 -13.68
N SER A 79 15.30 23.29 -12.70
CA SER A 79 15.91 24.52 -12.16
C SER A 79 16.69 25.33 -13.19
N ARG A 80 17.18 24.70 -14.27
CA ARG A 80 17.79 25.40 -15.41
C ARG A 80 16.71 25.96 -16.34
N LEU A 81 15.68 25.16 -16.62
CA LEU A 81 14.58 25.55 -17.49
C LEU A 81 13.77 26.70 -16.90
N SER A 82 13.67 26.84 -15.58
CA SER A 82 12.95 27.95 -14.93
C SER A 82 13.55 29.32 -15.23
N VAL A 83 14.84 29.40 -15.62
CA VAL A 83 15.48 30.65 -16.06
C VAL A 83 15.04 31.04 -17.48
N ILE A 84 14.64 30.05 -18.29
CA ILE A 84 14.21 30.23 -19.68
C ILE A 84 12.68 30.40 -19.75
N PHE A 85 11.95 29.56 -19.02
CA PHE A 85 10.50 29.50 -18.95
C PHE A 85 10.01 30.12 -17.64
N LEU A 86 10.15 31.44 -17.52
CA LEU A 86 9.96 32.21 -16.27
C LEU A 86 8.56 32.07 -15.65
N ASN A 87 7.54 31.79 -16.47
CA ASN A 87 6.15 31.64 -16.01
C ASN A 87 5.79 30.20 -15.63
N SER A 88 6.73 29.25 -15.78
CA SER A 88 6.45 27.84 -15.57
C SER A 88 6.57 27.44 -14.10
N THR A 89 5.63 26.61 -13.63
CA THR A 89 5.67 26.00 -12.29
C THR A 89 6.30 24.60 -12.33
N ASP A 90 7.11 24.24 -11.34
CA ASP A 90 7.62 22.88 -11.14
C ASP A 90 6.62 22.05 -10.31
N LEU A 91 6.04 21.02 -10.92
CA LEU A 91 5.07 20.12 -10.32
C LEU A 91 5.69 18.74 -10.11
N LEU A 92 5.90 18.40 -8.84
CA LEU A 92 6.31 17.06 -8.44
C LEU A 92 5.17 16.07 -8.63
N CYS A 93 5.49 14.88 -9.15
CA CYS A 93 4.54 13.79 -9.29
C CYS A 93 4.04 13.33 -7.90
N ILE A 94 2.77 13.64 -7.63
CA ILE A 94 2.09 13.25 -6.40
C ILE A 94 1.99 11.72 -6.33
N CYS A 95 1.71 11.05 -7.44
CA CYS A 95 1.62 9.59 -7.49
C CYS A 95 2.92 8.91 -7.04
N HIS A 96 4.07 9.39 -7.52
CA HIS A 96 5.38 8.92 -7.10
C HIS A 96 5.64 9.24 -5.62
N THR A 97 5.26 10.42 -5.15
CA THR A 97 5.39 10.80 -3.73
C THR A 97 4.59 9.87 -2.81
N LEU A 98 3.36 9.54 -3.19
CA LEU A 98 2.48 8.63 -2.45
C LEU A 98 3.00 7.19 -2.47
N ASN A 99 3.47 6.69 -3.62
CA ASN A 99 4.12 5.38 -3.72
C ASN A 99 5.34 5.30 -2.78
N ASN A 100 6.24 6.28 -2.83
CA ASN A 100 7.43 6.32 -1.99
C ASN A 100 7.10 6.44 -0.50
N THR A 101 5.96 7.04 -0.17
CA THR A 101 5.46 7.07 1.21
C THR A 101 4.98 5.69 1.64
N GLY A 102 4.26 4.97 0.77
CA GLY A 102 3.83 3.59 0.99
C GLY A 102 5.00 2.62 1.19
N GLU A 103 6.07 2.75 0.43
CA GLU A 103 7.28 1.91 0.57
C GLU A 103 7.96 2.02 1.94
N ARG A 104 7.66 3.09 2.70
CA ARG A 104 8.17 3.29 4.07
C ARG A 104 7.29 2.66 5.13
N VAL A 105 6.09 2.19 4.78
CA VAL A 105 5.22 1.41 5.68
C VAL A 105 5.77 -0.02 5.73
N GLY A 106 6.66 -0.26 6.70
CA GLY A 106 7.46 -1.49 6.75
C GLY A 106 7.26 -2.28 8.02
N PHE A 107 7.16 -3.60 7.85
CA PHE A 107 7.21 -4.61 8.90
C PHE A 107 8.33 -5.60 8.55
N PRO A 108 9.34 -5.83 9.40
CA PRO A 108 10.49 -6.66 9.06
C PRO A 108 10.13 -8.09 8.64
N GLU A 109 9.23 -8.74 9.39
CA GLU A 109 8.73 -10.09 9.14
C GLU A 109 8.01 -10.19 7.79
N LYS A 110 7.10 -9.24 7.51
CA LYS A 110 6.44 -9.12 6.20
C LYS A 110 7.45 -8.93 5.08
N ARG A 111 8.45 -8.06 5.29
CA ARG A 111 9.42 -7.71 4.27
C ARG A 111 10.23 -8.93 3.84
N ASP A 112 10.69 -9.70 4.81
CA ASP A 112 11.52 -10.88 4.58
C ASP A 112 10.67 -12.01 3.95
N PHE A 113 9.44 -12.20 4.40
CA PHE A 113 8.49 -13.14 3.80
C PHE A 113 8.20 -12.78 2.34
N MET A 114 7.88 -11.51 2.07
CA MET A 114 7.59 -11.02 0.73
C MET A 114 8.76 -11.12 -0.23
N THR A 115 10.00 -10.99 0.27
CA THR A 115 11.18 -11.16 -0.58
C THR A 115 11.23 -12.59 -1.16
N ALA A 116 10.96 -13.59 -0.32
CA ALA A 116 10.86 -14.98 -0.76
C ALA A 116 9.63 -15.20 -1.67
N TRP A 117 8.46 -14.70 -1.28
CA TRP A 117 7.23 -14.81 -2.07
C TRP A 117 7.38 -14.26 -3.49
N LEU A 118 7.95 -13.06 -3.64
CA LEU A 118 8.14 -12.41 -4.95
C LEU A 118 9.11 -13.17 -5.85
N ILE A 119 10.15 -13.81 -5.31
CA ILE A 119 11.04 -14.69 -6.08
C ILE A 119 10.25 -15.86 -6.68
N LEU A 120 9.34 -16.44 -5.90
CA LEU A 120 8.48 -17.53 -6.33
C LEU A 120 7.42 -17.07 -7.36
N VAL A 121 6.77 -15.92 -7.14
CA VAL A 121 5.85 -15.28 -8.10
C VAL A 121 6.54 -14.97 -9.42
N LEU A 122 7.80 -14.54 -9.43
CA LEU A 122 8.47 -14.20 -10.68
C LEU A 122 8.87 -15.45 -11.48
N ASN A 123 9.34 -16.49 -10.80
CA ASN A 123 10.12 -17.53 -11.46
C ASN A 123 9.46 -18.92 -11.50
N ASN A 124 8.39 -19.17 -10.74
CA ASN A 124 7.85 -20.51 -10.58
C ASN A 124 6.39 -20.65 -11.09
N ASN A 125 6.24 -21.23 -12.29
CA ASN A 125 4.92 -21.46 -12.87
C ASN A 125 4.12 -22.56 -12.15
N THR A 126 4.77 -23.53 -11.52
CA THR A 126 4.11 -24.57 -10.73
C THR A 126 3.45 -23.94 -9.51
N ALA A 127 4.20 -23.12 -8.76
CA ALA A 127 3.68 -22.42 -7.60
C ALA A 127 2.49 -21.49 -7.93
N LYS A 128 2.54 -20.78 -9.07
CA LYS A 128 1.40 -19.99 -9.57
C LYS A 128 0.15 -20.83 -9.83
N LYS A 129 0.33 -22.03 -10.41
CA LYS A 129 -0.79 -22.94 -10.68
C LYS A 129 -1.38 -23.49 -9.39
N MET A 130 -0.53 -23.84 -8.42
CA MET A 130 -0.96 -24.30 -7.10
C MET A 130 -1.76 -23.22 -6.37
N TRP A 131 -1.25 -21.99 -6.32
CA TRP A 131 -1.97 -20.85 -5.76
C TRP A 131 -3.32 -20.64 -6.44
N LYS A 132 -3.35 -20.64 -7.78
CA LYS A 132 -4.61 -20.52 -8.54
C LYS A 132 -5.58 -21.67 -8.24
N SER A 133 -5.08 -22.88 -8.01
CA SER A 133 -5.94 -24.01 -7.64
C SER A 133 -6.53 -23.84 -6.23
N LEU A 134 -5.81 -23.19 -5.31
CA LEU A 134 -6.27 -22.93 -3.96
C LEU A 134 -7.26 -21.77 -3.92
N THR A 135 -6.91 -20.63 -4.50
CA THR A 135 -7.68 -19.37 -4.39
C THR A 135 -8.71 -19.20 -5.50
N GLN A 136 -8.69 -20.04 -6.53
CA GLN A 136 -9.45 -19.88 -7.80
C GLN A 136 -9.07 -18.64 -8.62
N HIS A 137 -8.05 -17.88 -8.20
CA HIS A 137 -7.62 -16.65 -8.84
C HIS A 137 -6.15 -16.75 -9.27
N ALA A 138 -5.81 -16.12 -10.40
CA ALA A 138 -4.41 -16.06 -10.81
C ALA A 138 -3.63 -15.16 -9.84
N MET A 139 -2.45 -15.63 -9.44
CA MET A 139 -1.52 -14.86 -8.61
C MET A 139 -1.27 -13.47 -9.20
N VAL A 140 -1.35 -12.43 -8.37
CA VAL A 140 -1.14 -11.05 -8.81
C VAL A 140 0.30 -10.89 -9.32
N GLY A 141 0.43 -10.24 -10.48
CA GLY A 141 1.72 -10.01 -11.12
C GLY A 141 2.56 -8.95 -10.39
N TYR A 142 3.84 -9.23 -10.22
CA TYR A 142 4.80 -8.27 -9.67
C TYR A 142 5.62 -7.58 -10.77
N SER A 143 5.75 -6.25 -10.66
CA SER A 143 6.59 -5.40 -11.50
C SER A 143 7.42 -4.48 -10.62
N THR A 144 8.72 -4.38 -10.88
CA THR A 144 9.63 -3.47 -10.18
C THR A 144 9.48 -2.01 -10.62
N ILE A 145 8.67 -1.73 -11.64
CA ILE A 145 8.53 -0.41 -12.25
C ILE A 145 7.15 0.18 -11.98
N ARG A 146 6.12 -0.66 -11.85
CA ARG A 146 4.74 -0.20 -11.63
C ARG A 146 4.56 0.16 -10.16
N TRP A 147 4.08 1.38 -9.89
CA TRP A 147 3.73 1.81 -8.54
C TRP A 147 2.74 0.83 -7.89
N TRP A 148 2.91 0.63 -6.59
CA TRP A 148 2.07 -0.25 -5.76
C TRP A 148 2.08 -1.74 -6.14
N SER A 149 2.86 -2.18 -7.13
CA SER A 149 2.84 -3.58 -7.58
C SER A 149 3.20 -4.58 -6.49
N ARG A 150 4.06 -4.21 -5.54
CA ARG A 150 4.33 -5.01 -4.36
C ARG A 150 3.12 -5.06 -3.42
N GLN A 151 2.51 -3.91 -3.15
CA GLN A 151 1.38 -3.80 -2.24
C GLN A 151 0.15 -4.57 -2.75
N GLU A 152 -0.08 -4.63 -4.05
CA GLU A 152 -1.18 -5.43 -4.59
C GLU A 152 -0.97 -6.93 -4.41
N VAL A 153 0.28 -7.41 -4.49
CA VAL A 153 0.59 -8.80 -4.13
C VAL A 153 0.40 -9.03 -2.63
N GLU A 154 0.83 -8.07 -1.79
CA GLU A 154 0.57 -8.14 -0.35
C GLU A 154 -0.93 -8.15 -0.04
N ASN A 155 -1.73 -7.38 -0.77
CA ASN A 155 -3.18 -7.35 -0.62
C ASN A 155 -3.85 -8.67 -1.00
N GLU A 156 -3.43 -9.29 -2.10
CA GLU A 156 -3.90 -10.63 -2.49
C GLU A 156 -3.63 -11.65 -1.38
N ILE A 157 -2.44 -11.62 -0.79
CA ILE A 157 -2.06 -12.51 0.31
C ILE A 157 -2.94 -12.25 1.53
N SER A 158 -3.17 -10.99 1.91
CA SER A 158 -4.06 -10.64 3.03
C SER A 158 -5.49 -11.13 2.82
N GLU A 159 -6.04 -10.94 1.61
CA GLU A 159 -7.41 -11.37 1.26
C GLU A 159 -7.55 -12.90 1.25
N ASN A 160 -6.47 -13.61 0.93
CA ASN A 160 -6.43 -15.08 0.87
C ASN A 160 -5.62 -15.70 2.02
N TRP A 161 -5.50 -15.00 3.16
CA TRP A 161 -4.57 -15.40 4.22
C TRP A 161 -4.82 -16.83 4.72
N HIS A 162 -6.08 -17.22 4.84
CA HIS A 162 -6.49 -18.56 5.26
C HIS A 162 -5.96 -19.70 4.35
N HIS A 163 -5.57 -19.40 3.11
CA HIS A 163 -4.94 -20.36 2.20
C HIS A 163 -3.41 -20.42 2.33
N VAL A 164 -2.76 -19.40 2.91
CA VAL A 164 -1.30 -19.30 3.01
C VAL A 164 -0.67 -20.53 3.70
N PRO A 165 -1.17 -21.04 4.84
CA PRO A 165 -0.53 -22.17 5.53
C PRO A 165 -0.55 -23.44 4.67
N ASN A 166 -1.71 -23.75 4.07
CA ASN A 166 -1.85 -24.91 3.19
C ASN A 166 -0.99 -24.76 1.93
N PHE A 167 -0.94 -23.56 1.36
CA PHE A 167 -0.08 -23.28 0.21
C PHE A 167 1.40 -23.55 0.51
N LEU A 168 1.91 -23.06 1.65
CA LEU A 168 3.30 -23.27 2.04
C LEU A 168 3.64 -24.74 2.24
N HIS A 169 2.75 -25.52 2.87
CA HIS A 169 2.94 -26.96 3.05
C HIS A 169 2.89 -27.72 1.73
N GLN A 170 1.97 -27.40 0.82
CA GLN A 170 1.95 -28.03 -0.51
C GLN A 170 3.23 -27.75 -1.30
N LEU A 171 3.76 -26.52 -1.22
CA LEU A 171 5.02 -26.19 -1.87
C LEU A 171 6.19 -27.03 -1.31
N GLU A 172 6.20 -27.27 0.00
CA GLU A 172 7.22 -28.09 0.66
C GLU A 172 7.08 -29.56 0.27
N ASP A 173 5.87 -30.11 0.34
CA ASP A 173 5.56 -31.51 0.00
C ASP A 173 5.93 -31.83 -1.46
N GLU A 174 5.70 -30.88 -2.38
CA GLU A 174 6.03 -31.03 -3.80
C GLU A 174 7.47 -30.58 -4.15
N GLY A 175 8.26 -30.12 -3.17
CA GLY A 175 9.64 -29.65 -3.39
C GLY A 175 9.75 -28.42 -4.30
N VAL A 176 8.69 -27.60 -4.38
CA VAL A 176 8.62 -26.44 -5.26
C VAL A 176 9.31 -25.25 -4.61
N GLY A 177 10.39 -24.77 -5.22
CA GLY A 177 11.11 -23.58 -4.72
C GLY A 177 11.83 -23.82 -3.38
N ASP A 178 12.28 -25.05 -3.12
CA ASP A 178 12.85 -25.58 -1.86
C ASP A 178 13.45 -24.54 -0.90
N ALA A 179 14.53 -23.83 -1.27
CA ALA A 179 15.17 -22.85 -0.38
C ALA A 179 14.27 -21.63 -0.07
N THR A 180 13.51 -21.15 -1.05
CA THR A 180 12.56 -20.04 -0.92
C THR A 180 11.36 -20.44 -0.07
N THR A 181 10.83 -21.64 -0.29
CA THR A 181 9.69 -22.21 0.44
C THR A 181 10.04 -22.46 1.90
N ARG A 182 11.17 -23.11 2.18
CA ARG A 182 11.66 -23.29 3.56
C ARG A 182 11.81 -21.96 4.29
N ARG A 183 12.36 -20.94 3.60
CA ARG A 183 12.48 -19.60 4.20
C ARG A 183 11.12 -18.99 4.58
N MET A 184 10.10 -19.13 3.73
CA MET A 184 8.75 -18.65 4.05
C MET A 184 8.13 -19.42 5.22
N LEU A 185 8.31 -20.74 5.24
CA LEU A 185 7.84 -21.59 6.35
C LEU A 185 8.51 -21.24 7.67
N GLU A 186 9.82 -21.01 7.68
CA GLU A 186 10.56 -20.55 8.88
C GLU A 186 9.98 -19.25 9.44
N ILE A 187 9.73 -18.26 8.56
CA ILE A 187 9.17 -16.96 8.96
C ILE A 187 7.73 -17.12 9.47
N TYR A 188 6.92 -17.89 8.76
CA TYR A 188 5.53 -18.16 9.14
C TYR A 188 5.45 -18.90 10.50
N ALA A 189 6.27 -19.94 10.69
CA ALA A 189 6.29 -20.74 11.91
C ALA A 189 6.83 -19.97 13.12
N ALA A 190 7.72 -18.99 12.92
CA ALA A 190 8.27 -18.20 14.01
C ALA A 190 7.19 -17.39 14.76
N ASN A 191 6.28 -16.74 14.04
CA ASN A 191 5.13 -16.06 14.63
C ASN A 191 4.02 -15.81 13.58
N PRO A 192 3.09 -16.76 13.38
CA PRO A 192 2.10 -16.67 12.30
C PRO A 192 1.11 -15.51 12.52
N ILE A 193 0.77 -15.22 13.79
CA ILE A 193 -0.14 -14.13 14.16
C ILE A 193 0.50 -12.78 13.87
N LEU A 194 1.75 -12.56 14.30
CA LEU A 194 2.44 -11.30 14.03
C LEU A 194 2.59 -11.07 12.53
N LEU A 195 2.94 -12.12 11.78
CA LEU A 195 3.04 -12.03 10.33
C LEU A 195 1.69 -11.63 9.72
N GLU A 196 0.59 -12.26 10.10
CA GLU A 196 -0.74 -11.89 9.61
C GLU A 196 -1.14 -10.45 9.97
N VAL A 197 -0.91 -10.05 11.23
CA VAL A 197 -1.15 -8.67 11.68
C VAL A 197 -0.35 -7.68 10.82
N SER A 198 0.89 -8.00 10.47
CA SER A 198 1.74 -7.14 9.64
C SER A 198 1.19 -6.98 8.20
N PHE A 199 0.58 -8.03 7.65
CA PHE A 199 -0.10 -8.00 6.35
C PHE A 199 -1.40 -7.18 6.42
N ALA A 200 -2.22 -7.40 7.45
CA ALA A 200 -3.43 -6.63 7.71
C ALA A 200 -3.13 -5.13 7.91
N ALA A 201 -2.10 -4.81 8.68
CA ALA A 201 -1.68 -3.42 8.92
C ALA A 201 -1.16 -2.75 7.64
N GLY A 202 -0.44 -3.50 6.80
CA GLY A 202 -0.06 -3.04 5.46
C GLY A 202 -1.27 -2.74 4.58
N TYR A 203 -2.26 -3.64 4.57
CA TYR A 203 -3.49 -3.49 3.79
C TYR A 203 -4.25 -2.23 4.19
N ASP A 204 -4.58 -2.09 5.48
CA ASP A 204 -5.36 -0.95 5.99
C ASP A 204 -4.57 0.36 5.91
N GLY A 205 -3.31 0.34 6.32
CA GLY A 205 -2.45 1.52 6.40
C GLY A 205 -2.13 2.13 5.05
N THR A 206 -2.06 1.32 3.98
CA THR A 206 -1.72 1.81 2.63
C THR A 206 -2.92 2.00 1.72
N ALA A 207 -4.10 1.46 2.05
CA ALA A 207 -5.29 1.53 1.18
C ALA A 207 -5.64 2.95 0.72
N ARG A 208 -5.52 3.95 1.62
CA ARG A 208 -5.77 5.36 1.25
C ARG A 208 -4.70 5.93 0.33
N LEU A 209 -3.43 5.58 0.54
CA LEU A 209 -2.33 6.01 -0.31
C LEU A 209 -2.48 5.42 -1.71
N LEU A 210 -2.70 4.11 -1.82
CA LEU A 210 -2.88 3.38 -3.08
C LEU A 210 -4.05 3.92 -3.89
N ARG A 211 -5.25 4.06 -3.27
CA ARG A 211 -6.42 4.62 -3.95
C ARG A 211 -6.19 6.06 -4.41
N THR A 212 -5.53 6.87 -3.58
CA THR A 212 -5.20 8.25 -3.96
C THR A 212 -4.20 8.27 -5.12
N THR A 213 -3.20 7.40 -5.13
CA THR A 213 -2.26 7.31 -6.25
C THR A 213 -2.97 7.03 -7.56
N TYR A 214 -3.83 6.00 -7.62
CA TYR A 214 -4.54 5.67 -8.85
C TYR A 214 -5.58 6.73 -9.25
N GLU A 215 -6.21 7.42 -8.29
CA GLU A 215 -7.05 8.58 -8.62
C GLU A 215 -6.20 9.70 -9.24
N MET A 216 -5.02 9.98 -8.71
CA MET A 216 -4.14 11.07 -9.19
C MET A 216 -3.39 10.72 -10.48
N GLU A 217 -3.33 9.45 -10.88
CA GLU A 217 -2.84 9.04 -12.20
C GLU A 217 -3.79 9.45 -13.35
N GLY A 218 -5.03 9.83 -13.03
CA GLY A 218 -6.01 10.30 -14.01
C GLY A 218 -5.52 11.45 -14.89
N ASP A 219 -6.02 11.51 -16.11
CA ASP A 219 -5.62 12.46 -17.15
C ASP A 219 -6.48 13.74 -17.20
N ARG A 220 -7.48 13.86 -16.32
CA ARG A 220 -8.46 14.95 -16.27
C ARG A 220 -8.16 15.87 -15.08
N LEU A 221 -9.18 16.51 -14.52
CA LEU A 221 -9.05 17.55 -13.50
C LEU A 221 -8.73 17.00 -12.10
N GLU A 222 -8.28 15.75 -11.95
CA GLU A 222 -7.93 15.16 -10.65
C GLU A 222 -6.84 15.95 -9.92
N ILE A 223 -5.99 16.69 -10.66
CA ILE A 223 -5.02 17.63 -10.08
C ILE A 223 -5.67 18.66 -9.14
N LEU A 224 -6.93 19.06 -9.39
CA LEU A 224 -7.66 20.00 -8.54
C LEU A 224 -8.10 19.36 -7.20
N LEU A 225 -8.09 18.04 -7.11
CA LEU A 225 -8.47 17.29 -5.91
C LEU A 225 -7.27 17.01 -5.00
N VAL A 226 -6.04 17.16 -5.50
CA VAL A 226 -4.78 16.77 -4.83
C VAL A 226 -4.73 17.27 -3.40
N PHE A 227 -4.96 18.56 -3.18
CA PHE A 227 -4.85 19.16 -1.84
C PHE A 227 -5.77 18.44 -0.85
N ARG A 228 -7.05 18.26 -1.20
CA ARG A 228 -8.03 17.59 -0.35
C ARG A 228 -7.64 16.13 -0.10
N ARG A 229 -7.15 15.42 -1.11
CA ARG A 229 -6.76 14.01 -0.99
C ARG A 229 -5.53 13.83 -0.11
N VAL A 230 -4.51 14.67 -0.29
CA VAL A 230 -3.30 14.67 0.54
C VAL A 230 -3.64 15.00 1.98
N GLU A 231 -4.49 16.00 2.23
CA GLU A 231 -4.93 16.31 3.61
C GLU A 231 -5.72 15.16 4.25
N ALA A 232 -6.52 14.43 3.48
CA ALA A 232 -7.21 13.23 3.96
C ALA A 232 -6.24 12.08 4.33
N VAL A 233 -5.17 11.90 3.56
CA VAL A 233 -4.07 10.97 3.89
C VAL A 233 -3.35 11.41 5.16
N ARG A 234 -3.03 12.70 5.30
CA ARG A 234 -2.38 13.25 6.50
C ARG A 234 -3.26 13.12 7.75
N ALA A 235 -4.55 13.40 7.62
CA ALA A 235 -5.51 13.24 8.71
C ALA A 235 -5.58 11.78 9.18
N PHE A 236 -5.62 10.83 8.25
CA PHE A 236 -5.57 9.41 8.58
C PHE A 236 -4.26 9.01 9.29
N GLY A 237 -3.11 9.46 8.77
CA GLY A 237 -1.82 9.21 9.43
C GLY A 237 -1.76 9.77 10.85
N ARG A 238 -2.37 10.95 11.09
CA ARG A 238 -2.47 11.52 12.44
C ARG A 238 -3.38 10.69 13.35
N SER A 239 -4.53 10.20 12.86
CA SER A 239 -5.40 9.34 13.69
C SER A 239 -4.70 8.05 14.11
N LEU A 240 -3.83 7.47 13.29
CA LEU A 240 -3.09 6.27 13.69
C LEU A 240 -2.14 6.50 14.88
N GLY A 241 -1.72 7.74 15.13
CA GLY A 241 -0.86 8.11 16.26
C GLY A 241 -1.61 8.74 17.44
N ASP A 242 -2.93 8.89 17.35
CA ASP A 242 -3.75 9.49 18.39
C ASP A 242 -4.09 8.41 19.45
N PRO A 243 -3.69 8.59 20.72
CA PRO A 243 -3.92 7.59 21.77
C PRO A 243 -5.40 7.40 22.10
N ASP A 244 -6.23 8.44 21.89
CA ASP A 244 -7.67 8.47 22.21
C ASP A 244 -8.52 8.03 21.01
N ASN A 245 -7.97 8.13 19.80
CA ASN A 245 -8.62 7.73 18.56
C ASN A 245 -7.58 7.08 17.64
N ARG A 246 -7.14 5.85 18.00
CA ARG A 246 -6.02 5.08 17.43
C ARG A 246 -6.14 4.71 15.94
N GLY A 247 -6.97 5.43 15.20
CA GLY A 247 -7.45 5.10 13.87
C GLY A 247 -8.28 3.83 13.90
N VAL A 248 -8.84 3.50 12.75
CA VAL A 248 -9.57 2.24 12.55
C VAL A 248 -8.79 1.44 11.53
N LEU A 249 -8.20 0.33 11.98
CA LEU A 249 -7.50 -0.65 11.15
C LEU A 249 -8.32 -1.95 11.21
N PRO A 250 -9.44 -2.03 10.47
CA PRO A 250 -10.45 -3.06 10.69
C PRO A 250 -9.91 -4.48 10.50
N ASN A 251 -8.95 -4.68 9.59
CA ASN A 251 -8.35 -5.99 9.37
C ASN A 251 -7.36 -6.33 10.49
N VAL A 252 -6.60 -5.35 10.99
CA VAL A 252 -5.74 -5.55 12.18
C VAL A 252 -6.60 -5.94 13.38
N ASP A 253 -7.67 -5.20 13.63
CA ASP A 253 -8.59 -5.46 14.74
C ASP A 253 -9.23 -6.84 14.60
N ALA A 254 -9.59 -7.26 13.39
CA ALA A 254 -10.13 -8.60 13.14
C ALA A 254 -9.11 -9.72 13.44
N VAL A 255 -7.85 -9.56 13.00
CA VAL A 255 -6.80 -10.55 13.25
C VAL A 255 -6.47 -10.63 14.74
N ILE A 256 -6.33 -9.49 15.42
CA ILE A 256 -6.07 -9.43 16.87
C ILE A 256 -7.22 -10.10 17.61
N ARG A 257 -8.48 -9.78 17.27
CA ARG A 257 -9.66 -10.40 17.88
C ARG A 257 -9.67 -11.92 17.72
N ARG A 258 -9.33 -12.43 16.54
CA ARG A 258 -9.27 -13.88 16.29
C ARG A 258 -8.10 -14.54 17.01
N ALA A 259 -6.98 -13.84 17.16
CA ALA A 259 -5.78 -14.34 17.82
C ALA A 259 -5.86 -14.31 19.35
N MET A 260 -6.60 -13.33 19.91
CA MET A 260 -6.86 -13.24 21.34
C MET A 260 -7.97 -14.22 21.70
N VAL A 261 -7.60 -15.39 22.24
CA VAL A 261 -8.54 -16.25 22.95
C VAL A 261 -8.52 -15.82 24.42
N PRO A 262 -9.57 -15.17 24.93
CA PRO A 262 -9.60 -14.76 26.33
C PRO A 262 -9.47 -15.99 27.23
N THR A 263 -8.63 -15.92 28.25
CA THR A 263 -8.42 -16.98 29.24
C THR A 263 -8.92 -16.56 30.60
N VAL A 264 -9.16 -17.53 31.50
CA VAL A 264 -9.49 -17.24 32.90
C VAL A 264 -8.40 -16.34 33.51
N GLY A 265 -8.81 -15.23 34.12
CA GLY A 265 -7.95 -14.19 34.66
C GLY A 265 -7.73 -12.99 33.73
N THR A 266 -8.17 -13.07 32.47
CA THR A 266 -8.13 -11.94 31.54
C THR A 266 -9.02 -10.81 32.07
N SER A 267 -8.47 -9.60 32.19
CA SER A 267 -9.22 -8.40 32.55
C SER A 267 -9.90 -7.80 31.33
N LEU A 268 -11.10 -7.25 31.53
CA LEU A 268 -11.84 -6.51 30.52
C LEU A 268 -12.53 -5.29 31.15
N GLU A 269 -12.84 -4.30 30.32
CA GLU A 269 -13.62 -3.14 30.69
C GLU A 269 -14.91 -3.13 29.86
N LYS A 270 -16.07 -2.92 30.50
CA LYS A 270 -17.37 -2.81 29.82
C LYS A 270 -18.04 -1.51 30.20
N GLU A 271 -18.48 -0.75 29.19
CA GLU A 271 -19.31 0.43 29.40
C GLU A 271 -20.78 0.01 29.53
N PHE A 272 -21.39 0.35 30.66
CA PHE A 272 -22.82 0.17 30.90
C PHE A 272 -23.53 1.49 30.66
N PRO A 273 -24.48 1.55 29.69
CA PRO A 273 -25.20 2.78 29.37
C PRO A 273 -25.85 3.42 30.61
N GLY A 274 -25.46 4.66 30.92
CA GLY A 274 -25.96 5.39 32.09
C GLY A 274 -25.27 5.07 33.42
N HIS A 275 -24.32 4.13 33.45
CA HIS A 275 -23.63 3.68 34.67
C HIS A 275 -22.10 3.79 34.61
N GLY A 276 -21.51 3.98 33.41
CA GLY A 276 -20.07 4.18 33.24
C GLY A 276 -19.32 2.89 32.90
N VAL A 277 -17.98 2.93 33.01
CA VAL A 277 -17.09 1.81 32.66
C VAL A 277 -16.76 1.00 33.92
N PHE A 278 -16.93 -0.33 33.83
CA PHE A 278 -16.65 -1.26 34.91
C PHE A 278 -15.57 -2.25 34.50
N SER A 279 -14.60 -2.45 35.40
CA SER A 279 -13.53 -3.42 35.25
C SER A 279 -13.97 -4.79 35.78
N GLY A 280 -13.77 -5.83 34.99
CA GLY A 280 -14.08 -7.21 35.34
C GLY A 280 -12.98 -8.18 34.93
N LYS A 281 -13.08 -9.41 35.43
CA LYS A 281 -12.18 -10.51 35.07
C LYS A 281 -12.95 -11.76 34.70
N ILE A 282 -12.46 -12.49 33.72
CA ILE A 282 -12.99 -13.81 33.36
C ILE A 282 -12.66 -14.78 34.49
N THR A 283 -13.66 -15.32 35.16
CA THR A 283 -13.49 -16.26 36.27
C THR A 283 -13.71 -17.71 35.86
N LYS A 284 -14.48 -17.94 34.80
CA LYS A 284 -14.76 -19.28 34.25
C LYS A 284 -15.04 -19.20 32.75
N ILE A 285 -14.72 -20.28 32.03
CA ILE A 285 -15.06 -20.45 30.62
C ILE A 285 -15.75 -21.81 30.50
N ASP A 286 -17.01 -21.80 30.09
CA ASP A 286 -17.75 -23.04 29.79
C ASP A 286 -17.59 -23.39 28.32
N LYS A 287 -17.26 -24.67 28.07
CA LYS A 287 -17.01 -25.25 26.75
C LYS A 287 -18.04 -26.33 26.42
N GLU A 288 -19.28 -26.13 26.85
CA GLU A 288 -20.34 -27.12 26.63
C GLU A 288 -20.64 -27.28 25.13
N ASP A 289 -20.44 -26.22 24.34
CA ASP A 289 -20.43 -26.26 22.88
C ASP A 289 -19.08 -25.74 22.34
N PRO A 290 -18.37 -26.49 21.47
CA PRO A 290 -17.16 -25.99 20.79
C PRO A 290 -17.38 -24.72 19.96
N GLU A 291 -18.61 -24.46 19.50
CA GLU A 291 -18.97 -23.29 18.69
C GLU A 291 -19.49 -22.10 19.52
N GLU A 292 -19.87 -22.30 20.77
CA GLU A 292 -20.38 -21.26 21.68
C GLU A 292 -19.67 -21.29 23.04
N LEU A 293 -18.49 -20.67 23.11
CA LEU A 293 -17.79 -20.44 24.38
C LEU A 293 -18.53 -19.40 25.22
N ILE A 294 -18.92 -19.77 26.44
CA ILE A 294 -19.56 -18.86 27.41
C ILE A 294 -18.51 -18.43 28.44
N TYR A 295 -18.29 -17.12 28.56
CA TYR A 295 -17.35 -16.51 29.48
C TYR A 295 -18.07 -15.97 30.70
N HIS A 296 -17.69 -16.39 31.90
CA HIS A 296 -18.22 -15.86 33.15
C HIS A 296 -17.27 -14.78 33.65
N ILE A 297 -17.84 -13.61 33.94
CA ILE A 297 -17.11 -12.42 34.33
C ILE A 297 -17.52 -12.04 35.73
N THR A 298 -16.56 -11.64 36.54
CA THR A 298 -16.81 -11.05 37.85
C THR A 298 -16.23 -9.65 37.87
N TYR A 299 -17.07 -8.66 38.17
CA TYR A 299 -16.72 -7.26 38.28
C TYR A 299 -16.13 -6.93 39.65
N GLU A 300 -15.47 -5.77 39.76
CA GLU A 300 -14.84 -5.32 41.02
C GLU A 300 -15.83 -5.13 42.18
N ASP A 301 -17.10 -4.86 41.88
CA ASP A 301 -18.19 -4.76 42.85
C ASP A 301 -18.76 -6.13 43.30
N GLY A 302 -18.27 -7.22 42.70
CA GLY A 302 -18.69 -8.59 42.99
C GLY A 302 -19.84 -9.10 42.13
N ASP A 303 -20.40 -8.27 41.24
CA ASP A 303 -21.43 -8.71 40.30
C ASP A 303 -20.86 -9.64 39.25
N THR A 304 -21.72 -10.49 38.69
CA THR A 304 -21.33 -11.49 37.70
C THR A 304 -22.21 -11.46 36.47
N GLU A 305 -21.60 -11.63 35.30
CA GLU A 305 -22.29 -11.71 34.00
C GLU A 305 -21.70 -12.85 33.17
N THR A 306 -22.52 -13.42 32.28
CA THR A 306 -22.06 -14.34 31.23
C THR A 306 -22.07 -13.62 29.89
N MET A 307 -20.99 -13.75 29.13
CA MET A 307 -20.81 -13.11 27.83
C MET A 307 -20.36 -14.12 26.77
N GLN A 308 -20.67 -13.83 25.51
CA GLN A 308 -20.05 -14.49 24.38
C GLN A 308 -18.71 -13.83 23.99
N ILE A 309 -17.88 -14.53 23.22
CA ILE A 309 -16.56 -14.03 22.80
C ILE A 309 -16.60 -12.64 22.14
N ALA A 310 -17.68 -12.33 21.43
CA ALA A 310 -17.89 -11.04 20.76
C ALA A 310 -18.02 -9.86 21.75
N GLU A 311 -18.46 -10.11 22.97
CA GLU A 311 -18.67 -9.10 24.02
C GLU A 311 -17.46 -8.96 24.95
N VAL A 312 -16.58 -9.97 24.99
CA VAL A 312 -15.40 -10.02 25.86
C VAL A 312 -14.20 -9.29 25.24
N LEU A 313 -14.15 -9.20 23.91
CA LEU A 313 -13.01 -8.61 23.21
C LEU A 313 -13.09 -7.08 23.21
N PRO A 314 -12.00 -6.36 23.55
CA PRO A 314 -12.00 -4.91 23.84
C PRO A 314 -12.20 -3.98 22.62
N PHE A 315 -12.68 -4.51 21.48
CA PHE A 315 -12.86 -3.77 20.23
C PHE A 315 -14.28 -3.95 19.65
N GLY A 316 -15.27 -4.03 20.54
CA GLY A 316 -16.70 -3.98 20.20
C GLY A 316 -17.19 -2.55 20.01
#